data_AF-A0A812S120-F1
#
_entry.id   AF-A0A812S120-F1
#
_cell.length_a   1.000
_cell.length_b   1.000
_cell.length_c   1.000
_cell.angle_alpha   90.00
_cell.angle_beta   90.00
_cell.angle_gamma   90.00
#
_symmetry.space_group_name_H-M   'P 1'
#
loop_
_entity.id
_entity.type
_entity.pdbx_description
1 polymer ?
#
loop_
_entity_poly.entity_id
_entity_poly.type
_entity_poly.pdbx_seq_one_letter_code
_entity_poly.pdbx_strand_id
1 'polypeptide(L)'
;MVLEGTNGHLNTEKRGDTDQGAVTEDLARCPEMLALVESAALERLIAEVLGCRDLEGAPEDGKEVRTLDYKWLRAVGLGENSGFHTDSVYLNKGSREGLTCWIPLGDIDLEMGGLCIVSGSHRDARYQKVRETYSNIDVDTAGIRGTGWFTEDAREIISYGCPLLTSSFRMTDVVIFRLDTMHGSLSNHSTPARVRLSCDTRWYSASDPAGVDPRYMGEHPVGTAVWWVNRHNAEVFPMSMDEAKHEWGLRPYSGEQVHGIP
;
A
#
# COMPACT_ATOMS: atom_id res chain seq x y z
N MET A 1 -17.59 13.93 9.38
CA MET A 1 -16.22 14.30 9.79
C MET A 1 -15.53 14.86 8.57
N VAL A 2 -15.20 16.15 8.59
CA VAL A 2 -14.72 16.87 7.41
C VAL A 2 -13.21 16.62 7.32
N LEU A 3 -12.76 16.01 6.22
CA LEU A 3 -11.41 16.29 5.74
C LEU A 3 -11.37 17.80 5.56
N GLU A 4 -10.79 18.53 6.53
CA GLU A 4 -10.79 20.00 6.57
C GLU A 4 -9.84 20.58 5.50
N GLY A 5 -9.99 20.12 4.28
CA GLY A 5 -9.32 20.66 3.12
C GLY A 5 -10.07 21.84 2.54
N THR A 6 -9.32 22.79 1.97
CA THR A 6 -9.89 23.86 1.14
C THR A 6 -9.38 23.71 -0.28
N ASN A 7 -10.27 23.87 -1.26
CA ASN A 7 -9.93 23.80 -2.68
C ASN A 7 -9.15 22.53 -3.09
N GLY A 8 -9.51 21.37 -2.54
CA GLY A 8 -8.91 20.07 -2.89
C GLY A 8 -7.57 19.77 -2.20
N HIS A 9 -7.02 20.66 -1.38
CA HIS A 9 -5.82 20.40 -0.57
C HIS A 9 -6.20 19.85 0.81
N LEU A 10 -5.39 18.96 1.39
CA LEU A 10 -5.59 18.47 2.76
C LEU A 10 -5.10 19.48 3.80
N ASN A 11 -5.70 19.48 4.99
CA ASN A 11 -5.18 20.27 6.12
C ASN A 11 -3.85 19.68 6.61
N THR A 12 -2.75 20.39 6.41
CA THR A 12 -1.41 19.95 6.83
C THR A 12 -1.22 20.02 8.35
N GLU A 13 -1.98 20.85 9.07
CA GLU A 13 -1.89 21.01 10.53
C GLU A 13 -2.64 19.89 11.30
N LYS A 14 -3.45 19.10 10.59
CA LYS A 14 -4.21 17.97 11.14
C LYS A 14 -3.74 16.60 10.62
N ARG A 15 -2.55 16.51 10.03
CA ARG A 15 -1.96 15.19 9.73
C ARG A 15 -1.80 14.47 11.07
N GLY A 16 -2.60 13.42 11.28
CA GLY A 16 -2.55 12.65 12.52
C GLY A 16 -1.19 11.97 12.68
N ASP A 17 -0.92 11.48 13.89
CA ASP A 17 0.31 10.74 14.21
C ASP A 17 0.39 9.35 13.53
N THR A 18 -0.42 9.10 12.49
CA THR A 18 -0.60 7.79 11.85
C THR A 18 -0.38 7.82 10.33
N ASP A 19 -0.11 6.64 9.75
CA ASP A 19 0.09 6.43 8.30
C ASP A 19 -1.19 6.54 7.43
N GLN A 20 -2.31 7.00 8.01
CA GLN A 20 -3.60 7.18 7.31
C GLN A 20 -3.70 8.52 6.56
N GLY A 21 -2.67 9.35 6.60
CA GLY A 21 -2.72 10.71 6.07
C GLY A 21 -3.57 11.63 6.94
N ALA A 22 -4.41 12.48 6.33
CA ALA A 22 -5.28 13.43 7.05
C ALA A 22 -6.57 12.79 7.60
N VAL A 23 -6.63 11.46 7.73
CA VAL A 23 -7.82 10.71 8.17
C VAL A 23 -7.60 10.13 9.56
N THR A 24 -8.63 10.18 10.41
CA THR A 24 -8.58 9.63 11.77
C THR A 24 -8.93 8.14 11.80
N GLU A 25 -8.37 7.43 12.78
CA GLU A 25 -8.64 6.01 13.04
C GLU A 25 -10.15 5.75 13.23
N ASP A 26 -10.85 6.63 13.94
CA ASP A 26 -12.29 6.56 14.15
C ASP A 26 -13.09 6.55 12.84
N LEU A 27 -12.61 7.25 11.79
CA LEU A 27 -13.26 7.20 10.48
C LEU A 27 -13.03 5.85 9.82
N ALA A 28 -11.78 5.40 9.84
CA ALA A 28 -11.35 4.18 9.18
C ALA A 28 -12.06 2.94 9.75
N ARG A 29 -12.48 3.02 11.03
CA ARG A 29 -13.18 1.97 11.76
C ARG A 29 -14.64 2.30 12.08
N CYS A 30 -15.24 3.31 11.47
CA CYS A 30 -16.66 3.59 11.68
C CYS A 30 -17.53 2.43 11.13
N PRO A 31 -18.74 2.20 11.69
CA PRO A 31 -19.57 1.06 11.30
C PRO A 31 -19.84 0.96 9.80
N GLU A 32 -20.02 2.08 9.12
CA GLU A 32 -20.25 2.14 7.67
C GLU A 32 -19.01 1.71 6.87
N MET A 33 -17.81 2.12 7.33
CA MET A 33 -16.56 1.70 6.70
C MET A 33 -16.31 0.22 6.90
N LEU A 34 -16.49 -0.30 8.12
CA LEU A 34 -16.33 -1.73 8.40
C LEU A 34 -17.36 -2.57 7.63
N ALA A 35 -18.61 -2.12 7.56
CA ALA A 35 -19.66 -2.80 6.77
C ALA A 35 -19.32 -2.91 5.28
N LEU A 36 -18.56 -1.94 4.72
CA LEU A 36 -18.05 -2.00 3.36
C LEU A 36 -16.85 -2.93 3.23
N VAL A 37 -15.80 -2.69 4.02
CA VAL A 37 -14.48 -3.29 3.81
C VAL A 37 -14.30 -4.64 4.52
N GLU A 38 -15.30 -5.07 5.29
CA GLU A 38 -15.40 -6.41 5.90
C GLU A 38 -16.71 -7.09 5.51
N SER A 39 -17.34 -6.66 4.41
CA SER A 39 -18.58 -7.27 3.95
C SER A 39 -18.38 -8.74 3.62
N ALA A 40 -19.40 -9.57 3.90
CA ALA A 40 -19.37 -10.99 3.55
C ALA A 40 -19.17 -11.24 2.04
N ALA A 41 -19.56 -10.29 1.18
CA ALA A 41 -19.31 -10.37 -0.25
C ALA A 41 -17.83 -10.22 -0.58
N LEU A 42 -17.15 -9.27 0.07
CA LEU A 42 -15.71 -9.09 -0.09
C LEU A 42 -14.93 -10.26 0.53
N GLU A 43 -15.32 -10.74 1.73
CA GLU A 43 -14.71 -11.92 2.35
C GLU A 43 -14.74 -13.14 1.40
N ARG A 44 -15.90 -13.42 0.77
CA ARG A 44 -16.04 -14.52 -0.21
C ARG A 44 -15.16 -14.32 -1.44
N LEU A 45 -15.16 -13.11 -2.01
CA LEU A 45 -14.30 -12.80 -3.17
C LEU A 45 -12.83 -13.05 -2.84
N ILE A 46 -12.37 -12.59 -1.68
CA ILE A 46 -10.99 -12.76 -1.24
C ILE A 46 -10.66 -14.23 -0.97
N ALA A 47 -11.57 -14.99 -0.36
CA ALA A 47 -11.41 -16.42 -0.16
C ALA A 47 -11.24 -17.17 -1.50
N GLU A 48 -12.05 -16.81 -2.51
CA GLU A 48 -11.91 -17.36 -3.86
C GLU A 48 -10.57 -17.02 -4.50
N VAL A 49 -10.09 -15.78 -4.36
CA VAL A 49 -8.80 -15.33 -4.91
C VAL A 49 -7.62 -16.01 -4.22
N LEU A 50 -7.69 -16.21 -2.90
CA LEU A 50 -6.70 -16.96 -2.12
C LEU A 50 -6.78 -18.48 -2.36
N GLY A 51 -7.84 -18.97 -3.02
CA GLY A 51 -8.04 -20.38 -3.25
C GLY A 51 -8.40 -21.17 -1.98
N CYS A 52 -8.97 -20.52 -0.98
CA CYS A 52 -9.58 -21.18 0.18
C CYS A 52 -10.79 -21.98 -0.33
N ARG A 53 -10.70 -23.31 -0.38
CA ARG A 53 -11.73 -24.16 -1.02
C ARG A 53 -12.42 -25.15 -0.08
N ASP A 54 -11.89 -25.37 1.11
CA ASP A 54 -12.44 -26.36 2.04
C ASP A 54 -12.31 -25.88 3.49
N LEU A 55 -13.39 -25.98 4.27
CA LEU A 55 -13.44 -25.73 5.71
C LEU A 55 -12.72 -26.80 6.54
N GLU A 56 -12.12 -27.83 5.90
CA GLU A 56 -11.30 -28.81 6.60
C GLU A 56 -10.02 -28.14 7.11
N GLY A 57 -9.98 -27.87 8.41
CA GLY A 57 -8.92 -27.10 9.05
C GLY A 57 -9.20 -25.60 9.15
N ALA A 58 -10.43 -25.15 8.86
CA ALA A 58 -10.86 -23.80 9.19
C ALA A 58 -10.74 -23.61 10.73
N PRO A 59 -10.32 -22.41 11.18
CA PRO A 59 -10.31 -22.08 12.60
C PRO A 59 -11.72 -22.24 13.22
N GLU A 60 -11.79 -22.39 14.54
CA GLU A 60 -13.05 -22.65 15.27
C GLU A 60 -14.15 -21.60 15.00
N ASP A 61 -13.78 -20.38 14.60
CA ASP A 61 -14.72 -19.32 14.24
C ASP A 61 -15.31 -19.46 12.83
N GLY A 62 -14.92 -20.50 12.08
CA GLY A 62 -15.48 -20.87 10.78
C GLY A 62 -15.10 -19.94 9.63
N LYS A 63 -14.14 -19.02 9.83
CA LYS A 63 -13.71 -18.07 8.80
C LYS A 63 -12.59 -18.64 7.93
N GLU A 64 -12.71 -18.47 6.62
CA GLU A 64 -11.71 -18.92 5.64
C GLU A 64 -10.57 -17.90 5.45
N VAL A 65 -10.85 -16.63 5.73
CA VAL A 65 -9.91 -15.51 5.55
C VAL A 65 -9.86 -14.62 6.78
N ARG A 66 -8.75 -13.90 6.91
CA ARG A 66 -8.49 -12.90 7.96
C ARG A 66 -8.15 -11.58 7.30
N THR A 67 -8.71 -10.49 7.82
CA THR A 67 -8.26 -9.14 7.49
C THR A 67 -7.67 -8.46 8.72
N LEU A 68 -6.75 -7.52 8.52
CA LEU A 68 -6.16 -6.75 9.62
C LEU A 68 -7.19 -5.80 10.24
N ASP A 69 -7.10 -5.59 11.55
CA ASP A 69 -7.93 -4.58 12.23
C ASP A 69 -7.61 -3.16 11.73
N TYR A 70 -6.34 -2.90 11.42
CA TYR A 70 -5.95 -1.65 10.79
C TYR A 70 -6.49 -1.54 9.36
N LYS A 71 -7.24 -0.46 9.08
CA LYS A 71 -7.74 -0.12 7.74
C LYS A 71 -7.04 1.15 7.24
N TRP A 72 -6.40 1.09 6.08
CA TRP A 72 -5.73 2.25 5.49
C TRP A 72 -6.74 3.08 4.72
N LEU A 73 -7.52 3.88 5.43
CA LEU A 73 -8.33 4.92 4.80
C LEU A 73 -7.41 6.08 4.40
N ARG A 74 -7.34 6.38 3.10
CA ARG A 74 -6.43 7.38 2.54
C ARG A 74 -7.20 8.53 1.93
N ALA A 75 -6.76 9.74 2.24
CA ALA A 75 -7.11 10.95 1.53
C ALA A 75 -5.88 11.45 0.76
N VAL A 76 -6.05 11.79 -0.52
CA VAL A 76 -4.98 12.35 -1.36
C VAL A 76 -5.47 13.64 -1.98
N GLY A 77 -4.87 14.75 -1.56
CA GLY A 77 -5.18 16.09 -2.03
C GLY A 77 -4.54 16.43 -3.37
N LEU A 78 -4.86 17.61 -3.89
CA LEU A 78 -4.29 18.13 -5.13
C LEU A 78 -2.75 18.22 -5.03
N GLY A 79 -2.06 17.67 -6.03
CA GLY A 79 -0.61 17.59 -6.14
C GLY A 79 0.02 16.41 -5.39
N GLU A 80 -0.74 15.69 -4.56
CA GLU A 80 -0.22 14.56 -3.78
C GLU A 80 -0.34 13.23 -4.54
N ASN A 81 0.46 12.24 -4.12
CA ASN A 81 0.44 10.87 -4.62
C ASN A 81 0.95 9.89 -3.54
N SER A 82 1.01 8.62 -3.91
CA SER A 82 1.81 7.60 -3.22
C SER A 82 2.95 7.17 -4.13
N GLY A 83 4.19 7.30 -3.67
CA GLY A 83 5.36 6.78 -4.38
C GLY A 83 5.30 5.26 -4.53
N PHE A 84 6.16 4.72 -5.39
CA PHE A 84 6.18 3.30 -5.69
C PHE A 84 6.78 2.50 -4.54
N HIS A 85 6.04 1.47 -4.10
CA HIS A 85 6.42 0.60 -2.99
C HIS A 85 5.79 -0.79 -3.14
N THR A 86 6.19 -1.69 -2.25
CA THR A 86 5.50 -2.95 -1.99
C THR A 86 4.98 -2.93 -0.57
N ASP A 87 3.72 -3.27 -0.34
CA ASP A 87 3.12 -3.29 1.00
C ASP A 87 3.87 -4.16 2.00
N SER A 88 4.55 -5.20 1.50
CA SER A 88 5.33 -6.13 2.31
C SER A 88 6.38 -5.46 3.20
N VAL A 89 6.90 -4.28 2.84
CA VAL A 89 7.91 -3.58 3.67
C VAL A 89 7.34 -3.08 5.00
N TYR A 90 6.03 -2.84 5.05
CA TYR A 90 5.31 -2.43 6.25
C TYR A 90 4.75 -3.65 7.02
N LEU A 91 4.58 -4.79 6.36
CA LEU A 91 3.82 -5.96 6.84
C LEU A 91 4.67 -7.22 7.04
N ASN A 92 5.98 -7.06 7.21
CA ASN A 92 6.92 -8.19 7.17
C ASN A 92 7.06 -8.98 8.50
N LYS A 93 6.10 -8.87 9.44
CA LYS A 93 6.00 -9.77 10.60
C LYS A 93 4.86 -10.78 10.49
N GLY A 94 4.11 -10.75 9.38
CA GLY A 94 3.13 -11.76 9.01
C GLY A 94 3.54 -12.53 7.76
N SER A 95 2.60 -13.25 7.18
CA SER A 95 2.78 -13.95 5.91
C SER A 95 3.09 -13.00 4.75
N ARG A 96 3.93 -13.48 3.84
CA ARG A 96 4.24 -12.78 2.58
C ARG A 96 3.23 -13.08 1.47
N GLU A 97 2.39 -14.08 1.67
CA GLU A 97 1.37 -14.53 0.71
C GLU A 97 0.05 -13.75 0.85
N GLY A 98 0.02 -12.73 1.71
CA GLY A 98 -1.14 -11.86 1.87
C GLY A 98 -1.51 -11.10 0.58
N LEU A 99 -2.74 -10.60 0.57
CA LEU A 99 -3.29 -9.76 -0.48
C LEU A 99 -3.62 -8.38 0.06
N THR A 100 -3.39 -7.37 -0.77
CA THR A 100 -3.99 -6.05 -0.66
C THR A 100 -5.26 -6.02 -1.48
N CYS A 101 -6.33 -5.47 -0.92
CA CYS A 101 -7.52 -5.06 -1.65
C CYS A 101 -7.69 -3.54 -1.51
N TRP A 102 -7.56 -2.83 -2.62
CA TRP A 102 -7.74 -1.39 -2.72
C TRP A 102 -9.13 -1.06 -3.26
N ILE A 103 -9.84 -0.16 -2.58
CA ILE A 103 -11.24 0.18 -2.84
C ILE A 103 -11.37 1.71 -2.94
N PRO A 104 -11.79 2.27 -4.09
CA PRO A 104 -12.09 3.68 -4.22
C PRO A 104 -13.44 4.00 -3.55
N LEU A 105 -13.48 5.08 -2.76
CA LEU A 105 -14.68 5.53 -2.04
C LEU A 105 -15.45 6.63 -2.80
N GLY A 106 -15.12 6.79 -4.07
CA GLY A 106 -15.76 7.65 -5.06
C GLY A 106 -15.24 7.29 -6.45
N ASP A 107 -15.83 7.88 -7.48
CA ASP A 107 -15.28 7.73 -8.84
C ASP A 107 -13.94 8.45 -8.95
N ILE A 108 -12.94 7.78 -9.52
CA ILE A 108 -11.57 8.26 -9.67
C ILE A 108 -11.20 8.16 -11.15
N ASP A 109 -11.20 9.31 -11.82
CA ASP A 109 -10.62 9.44 -13.16
C ASP A 109 -9.09 9.48 -13.11
N LEU A 110 -8.45 9.47 -14.29
CA LEU A 110 -7.00 9.49 -14.40
C LEU A 110 -6.38 10.79 -13.83
N GLU A 111 -7.10 11.92 -13.88
CA GLU A 111 -6.60 13.19 -13.36
C GLU A 111 -6.66 13.25 -11.83
N MET A 112 -7.67 12.63 -11.21
CA MET A 112 -7.75 12.48 -9.75
C MET A 112 -6.67 11.54 -9.21
N GLY A 113 -6.06 10.75 -10.09
CA GLY A 113 -4.82 10.05 -9.83
C GLY A 113 -5.01 8.72 -9.11
N GLY A 114 -5.59 7.72 -9.78
CA GLY A 114 -5.87 6.39 -9.23
C GLY A 114 -4.64 5.51 -8.94
N LEU A 115 -4.89 4.29 -8.47
CA LEU A 115 -3.88 3.26 -8.23
C LEU A 115 -3.14 2.90 -9.52
N CYS A 116 -1.82 2.69 -9.43
CA CYS A 116 -0.97 2.24 -10.52
C CYS A 116 -0.18 0.99 -10.11
N ILE A 117 -0.34 -0.10 -10.86
CA ILE A 117 0.26 -1.41 -10.59
C ILE A 117 1.37 -1.69 -11.60
N VAL A 118 2.52 -2.20 -11.13
CA VAL A 118 3.53 -2.76 -12.02
C VAL A 118 3.20 -4.21 -12.31
N SER A 119 2.69 -4.47 -13.51
CA SER A 119 2.23 -5.79 -13.94
C SER A 119 3.32 -6.85 -13.79
N GLY A 120 3.00 -7.91 -13.06
CA GLY A 120 3.88 -9.07 -12.89
C GLY A 120 5.10 -8.86 -11.99
N SER A 121 5.28 -7.70 -11.34
CA SER A 121 6.48 -7.44 -10.51
C SER A 121 6.67 -8.46 -9.37
N HIS A 122 5.59 -9.08 -8.89
CA HIS A 122 5.63 -10.12 -7.85
C HIS A 122 6.26 -11.44 -8.33
N ARG A 123 6.44 -11.64 -9.64
CA ARG A 123 6.96 -12.90 -10.20
C ARG A 123 8.01 -12.74 -11.31
N ASP A 124 8.01 -11.61 -12.01
CA ASP A 124 8.89 -11.38 -13.15
C ASP A 124 10.36 -11.37 -12.73
N ALA A 125 11.24 -12.00 -13.51
CA ALA A 125 12.66 -12.10 -13.20
C ALA A 125 13.33 -10.71 -13.10
N ARG A 126 12.83 -9.70 -13.83
CA ARG A 126 13.36 -8.32 -13.80
C ARG A 126 13.22 -7.67 -12.41
N TYR A 127 12.20 -8.08 -11.65
CA TYR A 127 11.97 -7.62 -10.28
C TYR A 127 12.56 -8.55 -9.21
N GLN A 128 13.24 -9.64 -9.59
CA GLN A 128 13.74 -10.62 -8.63
C GLN A 128 14.61 -9.97 -7.54
N LYS A 129 15.57 -9.12 -7.95
CA LYS A 129 16.47 -8.47 -6.98
C LYS A 129 15.73 -7.52 -6.05
N VAL A 130 14.73 -6.80 -6.56
CA VAL A 130 13.86 -5.93 -5.74
C VAL A 130 13.11 -6.77 -4.70
N ARG A 131 12.57 -7.94 -5.09
CA ARG A 131 11.87 -8.84 -4.18
C ARG A 131 12.77 -9.44 -3.11
N GLU A 132 13.99 -9.83 -3.48
CA GLU A 132 14.98 -10.43 -2.57
C GLU A 132 15.62 -9.42 -1.61
N THR A 133 15.51 -8.12 -1.91
CA THR A 133 16.12 -7.04 -1.12
C THR A 133 15.06 -6.12 -0.56
N TYR A 134 14.69 -5.06 -1.27
CA TYR A 134 13.72 -4.05 -0.85
C TYR A 134 12.42 -4.66 -0.31
N SER A 135 11.73 -5.54 -1.05
CA SER A 135 10.44 -6.07 -0.59
C SER A 135 10.55 -7.02 0.60
N ASN A 136 11.77 -7.41 0.98
CA ASN A 136 12.06 -8.31 2.09
C ASN A 136 12.53 -7.56 3.35
N ILE A 137 12.56 -6.23 3.34
CA ILE A 137 12.84 -5.45 4.56
C ILE A 137 11.62 -5.37 5.47
N ASP A 138 11.84 -5.06 6.74
CA ASP A 138 10.81 -4.51 7.64
C ASP A 138 11.23 -3.07 7.95
N VAL A 139 10.41 -2.07 7.61
CA VAL A 139 10.76 -0.66 7.82
C VAL A 139 11.10 -0.34 9.28
N ASP A 140 10.53 -1.05 10.25
CA ASP A 140 10.83 -0.86 11.68
C ASP A 140 12.28 -1.23 12.04
N THR A 141 12.90 -2.14 11.29
CA THR A 141 14.21 -2.72 11.66
C THR A 141 15.29 -2.58 10.60
N ALA A 142 14.92 -2.14 9.38
CA ALA A 142 15.85 -2.04 8.26
C ALA A 142 16.91 -0.93 8.41
N GLY A 143 16.74 0.00 9.35
CA GLY A 143 17.67 1.13 9.49
C GLY A 143 17.49 2.21 8.42
N ILE A 144 16.39 2.17 7.65
CA ILE A 144 16.17 3.04 6.48
C ILE A 144 15.19 4.16 6.81
N ARG A 145 15.63 5.41 6.64
CA ARG A 145 14.81 6.61 6.78
C ARG A 145 14.00 6.87 5.52
N GLY A 146 12.94 7.64 5.67
CA GLY A 146 12.10 8.17 4.60
C GLY A 146 10.68 7.67 4.70
N THR A 147 10.06 7.45 3.55
CA THR A 147 8.66 7.01 3.45
C THR A 147 8.49 5.50 3.41
N GLY A 148 9.60 4.74 3.31
CA GLY A 148 9.58 3.32 3.00
C GLY A 148 9.31 3.04 1.51
N TRP A 149 9.07 4.06 0.70
CA TRP A 149 8.91 3.92 -0.75
C TRP A 149 10.24 3.55 -1.40
N PHE A 150 10.16 2.74 -2.44
CA PHE A 150 11.29 2.40 -3.30
C PHE A 150 11.76 3.62 -4.09
N THR A 151 10.80 4.37 -4.64
CA THR A 151 11.05 5.58 -5.44
C THR A 151 9.77 6.39 -5.63
N GLU A 152 9.91 7.70 -5.78
CA GLU A 152 8.84 8.58 -6.29
C GLU A 152 8.93 8.76 -7.82
N ASP A 153 10.02 8.30 -8.44
CA ASP A 153 10.27 8.47 -9.87
C ASP A 153 9.76 7.28 -10.67
N ALA A 154 8.64 7.48 -11.37
CA ALA A 154 8.08 6.47 -12.26
C ALA A 154 9.07 5.99 -13.35
N ARG A 155 10.07 6.81 -13.73
CA ARG A 155 11.10 6.42 -14.72
C ARG A 155 11.98 5.29 -14.20
N GLU A 156 12.28 5.28 -12.90
CA GLU A 156 13.02 4.19 -12.28
C GLU A 156 12.23 2.87 -12.39
N ILE A 157 10.92 2.92 -12.14
CA ILE A 157 10.03 1.76 -12.30
C ILE A 157 9.93 1.31 -13.75
N ILE A 158 9.73 2.23 -14.70
CA ILE A 158 9.66 1.93 -16.13
C ILE A 158 10.96 1.29 -16.63
N SER A 159 12.11 1.64 -16.07
CA SER A 159 13.41 1.08 -16.46
C SER A 159 13.52 -0.44 -16.26
N TYR A 160 12.72 -1.02 -15.37
CA TYR A 160 12.62 -2.48 -15.21
C TYR A 160 11.82 -3.15 -16.34
N GLY A 161 11.17 -2.37 -17.20
CA GLY A 161 10.48 -2.84 -18.42
C GLY A 161 9.17 -3.59 -18.18
N CYS A 162 8.67 -3.67 -16.95
CA CYS A 162 7.34 -4.21 -16.68
C CYS A 162 6.27 -3.15 -16.96
N PRO A 163 5.13 -3.51 -17.59
CA PRO A 163 4.06 -2.53 -17.86
C PRO A 163 3.50 -1.93 -16.57
N LEU A 164 3.30 -0.62 -16.56
CA LEU A 164 2.47 0.05 -15.54
C LEU A 164 1.02 0.04 -15.99
N LEU A 165 0.13 -0.46 -15.13
CA LEU A 165 -1.29 -0.58 -15.37
C LEU A 165 -2.05 0.36 -14.44
N THR A 166 -3.00 1.10 -15.01
CA THR A 166 -3.94 1.93 -14.28
C THR A 166 -5.22 2.05 -15.10
N SER A 167 -6.28 2.57 -14.50
CA SER A 167 -7.57 2.81 -15.16
C SER A 167 -8.26 3.99 -14.49
N SER A 168 -9.36 4.45 -15.09
CA SER A 168 -10.39 5.10 -14.28
C SER A 168 -11.13 4.04 -13.48
N PHE A 169 -11.48 4.37 -12.25
CA PHE A 169 -12.16 3.49 -11.30
C PHE A 169 -13.50 4.09 -10.93
N ARG A 170 -14.52 3.26 -10.80
CA ARG A 170 -15.80 3.63 -10.23
C ARG A 170 -15.81 3.34 -8.75
N MET A 171 -16.61 4.09 -8.01
CA MET A 171 -16.87 3.81 -6.60
C MET A 171 -17.23 2.33 -6.42
N THR A 172 -16.62 1.67 -5.44
CA THR A 172 -16.78 0.23 -5.11
C THR A 172 -16.16 -0.77 -6.10
N ASP A 173 -15.41 -0.33 -7.11
CA ASP A 173 -14.47 -1.23 -7.79
C ASP A 173 -13.48 -1.82 -6.76
N VAL A 174 -12.89 -2.96 -7.08
CA VAL A 174 -11.84 -3.57 -6.23
C VAL A 174 -10.63 -3.91 -7.07
N VAL A 175 -9.45 -3.57 -6.56
CA VAL A 175 -8.17 -4.00 -7.14
C VAL A 175 -7.44 -4.86 -6.11
N ILE A 176 -7.20 -6.12 -6.46
CA ILE A 176 -6.60 -7.11 -5.57
C ILE A 176 -5.23 -7.51 -6.11
N PHE A 177 -4.20 -7.47 -5.25
CA PHE A 177 -2.82 -7.81 -5.60
C PHE A 177 -2.04 -8.31 -4.39
N ARG A 178 -0.95 -9.05 -4.61
CA ARG A 178 -0.08 -9.55 -3.51
C ARG A 178 0.66 -8.41 -2.82
N LEU A 179 0.98 -8.58 -1.54
CA LEU A 179 1.74 -7.58 -0.75
C LEU A 179 3.10 -7.20 -1.37
N ASP A 180 3.72 -8.10 -2.14
CA ASP A 180 4.99 -7.90 -2.84
C ASP A 180 4.84 -7.39 -4.29
N THR A 181 3.63 -6.98 -4.69
CA THR A 181 3.40 -6.32 -5.98
C THR A 181 3.76 -4.84 -5.86
N MET A 182 4.67 -4.39 -6.73
CA MET A 182 5.13 -3.01 -6.80
C MET A 182 3.99 -2.16 -7.35
N HIS A 183 3.65 -1.10 -6.63
CA HIS A 183 2.55 -0.21 -6.98
C HIS A 183 2.78 1.18 -6.39
N GLY A 184 2.03 2.16 -6.89
CA GLY A 184 1.97 3.52 -6.39
C GLY A 184 0.66 4.16 -6.82
N SER A 185 0.61 5.48 -6.89
CA SER A 185 -0.51 6.17 -7.53
C SER A 185 -0.03 7.22 -8.51
N LEU A 186 -0.92 7.57 -9.43
CA LEU A 186 -0.79 8.81 -10.17
C LEU A 186 -0.92 10.01 -9.21
N SER A 187 -0.37 11.15 -9.60
CA SER A 187 -0.56 12.42 -8.90
C SER A 187 -1.94 13.00 -9.15
N ASN A 188 -2.59 13.49 -8.10
CA ASN A 188 -3.90 14.12 -8.23
C ASN A 188 -3.75 15.53 -8.82
N HIS A 189 -4.17 15.71 -10.07
CA HIS A 189 -4.22 16.98 -10.79
C HIS A 189 -5.65 17.32 -11.24
N SER A 190 -6.65 16.78 -10.55
CA SER A 190 -8.06 16.93 -10.88
C SER A 190 -8.49 18.40 -11.04
N THR A 191 -9.26 18.68 -12.09
CA THR A 191 -9.90 19.98 -12.30
C THR A 191 -11.42 19.80 -12.45
N PRO A 192 -12.26 20.33 -11.54
CA PRO A 192 -11.91 21.12 -10.36
C PRO A 192 -11.14 20.31 -9.31
N ALA A 193 -10.43 21.00 -8.42
CA ALA A 193 -9.63 20.37 -7.38
C ALA A 193 -10.51 19.55 -6.43
N ARG A 194 -10.23 18.24 -6.35
CA ARG A 194 -10.96 17.27 -5.54
C ARG A 194 -9.98 16.47 -4.67
N VAL A 195 -10.45 16.00 -3.52
CA VAL A 195 -9.72 15.02 -2.70
C VAL A 195 -10.12 13.62 -3.13
N ARG A 196 -9.13 12.76 -3.40
CA ARG A 196 -9.33 11.34 -3.67
C ARG A 196 -9.45 10.58 -2.36
N LEU A 197 -10.47 9.73 -2.24
CA LEU A 197 -10.64 8.82 -1.11
C LEU A 197 -10.60 7.37 -1.56
N SER A 198 -9.81 6.57 -0.85
CA SER A 198 -9.72 5.12 -1.03
C SER A 198 -9.46 4.44 0.30
N CYS A 199 -9.79 3.16 0.39
CA CYS A 199 -9.42 2.34 1.52
C CYS A 199 -8.62 1.13 1.03
N ASP A 200 -7.50 0.86 1.68
CA ASP A 200 -6.75 -0.36 1.48
C ASP A 200 -6.98 -1.31 2.67
N THR A 201 -7.29 -2.56 2.35
CA THR A 201 -7.39 -3.66 3.32
C THR A 201 -6.34 -4.72 3.01
N ARG A 202 -5.96 -5.49 4.02
CA ARG A 202 -4.96 -6.57 3.91
C ARG A 202 -5.63 -7.87 4.33
N TRP A 203 -5.39 -8.92 3.56
CA TRP A 203 -6.10 -10.18 3.68
C TRP A 203 -5.16 -11.37 3.61
N TYR A 204 -5.50 -12.40 4.37
CA TYR A 204 -4.70 -13.62 4.53
C TYR A 204 -5.64 -14.82 4.58
N SER A 205 -5.14 -15.99 4.18
CA SER A 205 -5.84 -17.23 4.50
C SER A 205 -5.88 -17.40 6.02
N ALA A 206 -7.02 -17.79 6.57
CA ALA A 206 -7.12 -18.07 8.00
C ALA A 206 -6.31 -19.31 8.42
N SER A 207 -5.98 -20.19 7.47
CA SER A 207 -5.12 -21.36 7.67
C SER A 207 -3.64 -21.09 7.39
N ASP A 208 -3.27 -19.85 7.05
CA ASP A 208 -1.87 -19.50 6.82
C ASP A 208 -1.05 -19.66 8.12
N PRO A 209 -0.03 -20.54 8.16
CA PRO A 209 0.74 -20.78 9.38
C PRO A 209 1.58 -19.58 9.83
N ALA A 210 1.97 -18.69 8.90
CA ALA A 210 2.65 -17.44 9.23
C ALA A 210 1.67 -16.35 9.68
N GLY A 211 0.39 -16.48 9.29
CA GLY A 211 -0.69 -15.64 9.75
C GLY A 211 -0.58 -14.16 9.36
N VAL A 212 -1.32 -13.34 10.10
CA VAL A 212 -1.35 -11.88 9.93
C VAL A 212 -0.17 -11.20 10.65
N ASP A 213 0.21 -10.00 10.23
CA ASP A 213 1.18 -9.19 10.98
C ASP A 213 0.52 -8.68 12.28
N PRO A 214 1.00 -9.10 13.47
CA PRO A 214 0.34 -8.81 14.74
C PRO A 214 0.37 -7.32 15.12
N ARG A 215 1.23 -6.50 14.50
CA ARG A 215 1.26 -5.05 14.74
C ARG A 215 -0.05 -4.37 14.34
N TYR A 216 -0.80 -4.97 13.43
CA TYR A 216 -2.00 -4.38 12.83
C TYR A 216 -3.30 -5.01 13.33
N MET A 217 -3.23 -5.75 14.43
CA MET A 217 -4.36 -6.41 15.09
C MET A 217 -4.67 -5.76 16.43
N GLY A 218 -5.90 -5.94 16.91
CA GLY A 218 -6.41 -5.44 18.20
C GLY A 218 -7.21 -4.14 18.06
N GLU A 219 -7.70 -3.64 19.20
CA GLU A 219 -8.51 -2.41 19.26
C GLU A 219 -7.71 -1.16 18.88
N HIS A 220 -6.42 -1.14 19.21
CA HIS A 220 -5.49 -0.05 18.95
C HIS A 220 -4.20 -0.58 18.28
N PRO A 221 -4.28 -0.95 17.00
CA PRO A 221 -3.14 -1.50 16.27
C PRO A 221 -1.97 -0.51 16.23
N VAL A 222 -0.81 -0.95 16.72
CA VAL A 222 0.40 -0.11 16.83
C VAL A 222 1.12 0.10 15.49
N GLY A 223 0.89 -0.78 14.51
CA GLY A 223 1.56 -0.75 13.21
C GLY A 223 3.07 -0.57 13.33
N THR A 224 3.62 0.27 12.45
CA THR A 224 5.03 0.70 12.45
C THR A 224 5.21 2.04 13.20
N ALA A 225 4.54 2.24 14.34
CA ALA A 225 4.54 3.54 15.03
C ALA A 225 5.93 4.05 15.41
N VAL A 226 6.83 3.17 15.86
CA VAL A 226 8.21 3.55 16.22
C VAL A 226 8.95 4.10 15.00
N TRP A 227 8.87 3.40 13.87
CA TRP A 227 9.42 3.92 12.63
C TRP A 227 8.72 5.20 12.20
N TRP A 228 7.38 5.24 12.19
CA TRP A 228 6.62 6.41 11.74
C TRP A 228 7.06 7.72 12.42
N VAL A 229 7.19 7.70 13.75
CA VAL A 229 7.62 8.87 14.55
C VAL A 229 9.06 9.28 14.23
N ASN A 230 9.93 8.31 13.94
CA ASN A 230 11.36 8.54 13.76
C ASN A 230 11.83 8.47 12.30
N ARG A 231 10.94 8.28 11.33
CA ARG A 231 11.30 7.89 9.96
C ARG A 231 12.15 8.92 9.22
N HIS A 232 12.23 10.16 9.70
CA HIS A 232 13.11 11.19 9.14
C HIS A 232 14.31 11.52 10.03
N ASN A 233 14.47 10.84 11.16
CA ASN A 233 15.59 11.00 12.08
C ASN A 233 16.77 10.11 11.64
N ALA A 234 17.82 10.75 11.13
CA ALA A 234 19.03 10.06 10.67
C ALA A 234 19.88 9.44 11.80
N GLU A 235 19.67 9.85 13.06
CA GLU A 235 20.33 9.20 14.21
C GLU A 235 19.71 7.84 14.54
N VAL A 236 18.41 7.67 14.24
CA VAL A 236 17.67 6.42 14.47
C VAL A 236 17.71 5.53 13.23
N PHE A 237 17.51 6.11 12.04
CA PHE A 237 17.55 5.40 10.76
C PHE A 237 18.62 6.01 9.86
N PRO A 238 19.87 5.53 9.93
CA PRO A 238 21.02 6.21 9.32
C PRO A 238 21.08 6.09 7.79
N MET A 239 20.40 5.13 7.18
CA MET A 239 20.49 4.84 5.75
C MET A 239 19.30 5.42 4.98
N SER A 240 19.52 5.99 3.80
CA SER A 240 18.43 6.37 2.87
C SER A 240 18.05 5.20 1.98
N MET A 241 16.88 5.28 1.34
CA MET A 241 16.51 4.27 0.35
C MET A 241 17.50 4.20 -0.82
N ASP A 242 18.07 5.32 -1.27
CA ASP A 242 19.05 5.31 -2.36
C ASP A 242 20.38 4.66 -1.95
N GLU A 243 20.86 4.93 -0.73
CA GLU A 243 22.02 4.23 -0.16
C GLU A 243 21.75 2.73 -0.04
N ALA A 244 20.58 2.34 0.45
CA ALA A 244 20.19 0.93 0.56
C ALA A 244 20.12 0.25 -0.82
N LYS A 245 19.48 0.88 -1.81
CA LYS A 245 19.43 0.39 -3.20
C LYS A 245 20.82 0.21 -3.78
N HIS A 246 21.73 1.15 -3.52
CA HIS A 246 23.12 1.05 -3.94
C HIS A 246 23.82 -0.18 -3.32
N GLU A 247 23.69 -0.39 -2.01
CA GLU A 247 24.25 -1.56 -1.32
C GLU A 247 23.67 -2.89 -1.82
N TRP A 248 22.38 -2.90 -2.16
CA TRP A 248 21.70 -4.05 -2.74
C TRP A 248 22.10 -4.32 -4.20
N GLY A 249 22.87 -3.43 -4.83
CA GLY A 249 23.23 -3.52 -6.24
C GLY A 249 22.04 -3.27 -7.18
N LEU A 250 20.98 -2.60 -6.69
CA LEU A 250 19.92 -2.08 -7.52
C LEU A 250 20.43 -0.79 -8.17
N ARG A 251 20.34 -0.70 -9.49
CA ARG A 251 20.83 0.49 -10.21
C ARG A 251 19.91 1.67 -9.88
N PRO A 252 20.39 2.76 -9.28
CA PRO A 252 19.63 4.00 -9.29
C PRO A 252 19.46 4.44 -10.75
N TYR A 253 18.27 4.94 -11.10
CA TYR A 253 18.07 5.57 -12.39
C TYR A 253 18.93 6.84 -12.47
N SER A 254 20.13 6.72 -13.05
CA SER A 254 20.92 7.88 -13.47
C SER A 254 20.21 8.45 -14.69
N GLY A 255 19.59 9.63 -14.59
CA GLY A 255 18.73 10.23 -15.62
C GLY A 255 19.36 10.55 -16.98
N GLU A 256 20.46 9.91 -17.38
CA GLU A 256 21.08 9.99 -18.69
C GLU A 256 20.92 8.66 -19.47
N GLN A 257 20.55 8.82 -20.75
CA GLN A 257 20.28 7.81 -21.79
C GLN A 257 18.86 7.23 -21.88
N VAL A 258 17.92 8.07 -22.32
CA VAL A 258 16.94 7.62 -23.33
C VAL A 258 17.49 8.01 -24.71
N HIS A 259 18.51 7.29 -25.17
CA HIS A 259 18.84 7.28 -26.60
C HIS A 259 18.09 6.12 -27.25
N GLY A 260 17.07 6.46 -28.03
CA GLY A 260 16.53 5.64 -29.10
C GLY A 260 15.95 4.28 -28.68
N ILE A 261 14.65 4.24 -28.46
CA ILE A 261 13.90 3.02 -28.78
C ILE A 261 13.63 3.08 -30.30
N PRO A 262 13.93 2.02 -31.07
CA PRO A 262 13.69 1.97 -32.51
C PRO A 262 12.21 2.08 -32.88
#